data_AF-A0A2T5MJ34-F1
#
_entry.id   AF-A0A2T5MJ34-F1
#
_cell.length_a   1.000
_cell.length_b   1.000
_cell.length_c   1.000
_cell.angle_alpha   90.00
_cell.angle_beta   90.00
_cell.angle_gamma   90.00
#
_symmetry.space_group_name_H-M   'P 1'
#
loop_
_entity.id
_entity.type
_entity.pdbx_description
1 polymer ?
#
loop_
_entity_poly.entity_id
_entity_poly.type
_entity_poly.pdbx_seq_one_letter_code
_entity_poly.pdbx_strand_id
1 'polypeptide(L)'
;MLRAERRTKLFLLMRRRESLAILRAAQGSAGEIFVKVGTKGIVIALVLLLAACGSSSSPTSSVTSAKSLPLLHATRGATPGIYDDQGRQVLLHGVNYGALGDYYIDQPEYPAPVLAKASDFPQMAALGINSVRLLLSWSRVEPQPGVYDETYLAQVRSQIEKAAAQGLYVIVDMHQDAWGKFVATRETSDVCLPPLLEDAIGWDGAPEWATITNGLTTCRIQQRELSPAVQAAFTNFYLDTQGIQTRFIAMWQHVVKAVAPYNNVVGYDLFNEPNPGFLVEADAVTYLSVFYTRLITAIRATEAAQAKPVQHIIFFEPDIIWSLLGFTLPTLPIFTDDTNLVFSPHFYCGAGAPSTAAQCFSYAQSVSQLYQTTFWVGEWGYFGAPDTIGPDVYEFSANQDQMLVGAAEWQWAQACGDPHTIGKPGNKPGDTVVQLKLLGCPGDVDLGYVQANAMAMSRAYPRHAPGRLQQVSANIDSGELDMAGSGTGMLELWIPDRIGKPKISGNGLGAPVIKRVPGGFIARVPVSGAYSAQVLKGT
;
A
#
# COMPACT_ATOMS: atom_id res chain seq x y z
N MET A 1 -50.46 8.72 -20.90
CA MET A 1 -50.05 8.99 -22.29
C MET A 1 -50.76 10.29 -22.70
N LEU A 2 -50.04 11.37 -23.07
CA LEU A 2 -50.47 12.78 -23.33
C LEU A 2 -50.03 13.90 -22.36
N ARG A 3 -49.13 13.64 -21.39
CA ARG A 3 -48.40 14.72 -20.68
C ARG A 3 -46.86 14.55 -20.62
N ALA A 4 -46.32 13.55 -21.32
CA ALA A 4 -44.88 13.26 -21.37
C ALA A 4 -44.17 13.73 -22.66
N GLU A 5 -44.88 14.28 -23.65
CA GLU A 5 -44.31 14.65 -24.96
C GLU A 5 -43.98 16.15 -25.14
N ARG A 6 -44.12 16.99 -24.11
CA ARG A 6 -43.83 18.43 -24.20
C ARG A 6 -42.59 18.93 -23.47
N ARG A 7 -41.79 18.05 -22.84
CA ARG A 7 -40.51 18.44 -22.22
C ARG A 7 -39.25 18.02 -22.98
N THR A 8 -39.39 17.20 -24.02
CA THR A 8 -38.24 16.72 -24.83
C THR A 8 -37.97 17.55 -26.09
N LYS A 9 -38.76 18.60 -26.37
CA LYS A 9 -38.58 19.50 -27.53
C LYS A 9 -37.94 20.86 -27.24
N LEU A 10 -37.56 21.15 -25.99
CA LEU A 10 -36.90 22.41 -25.61
C LEU A 10 -35.39 22.27 -25.35
N PHE A 11 -34.86 21.04 -25.27
CA PHE A 11 -33.43 20.78 -25.00
C PHE A 11 -32.58 20.48 -26.25
N LEU A 12 -33.20 20.40 -27.43
CA LEU A 12 -32.51 20.08 -28.70
C LEU A 12 -32.43 21.25 -29.71
N LEU A 13 -32.76 22.48 -29.30
CA LEU A 13 -32.67 23.67 -30.16
C LEU A 13 -31.68 24.76 -29.70
N MET A 14 -30.87 24.50 -28.66
CA MET A 14 -29.84 25.45 -28.17
C MET A 14 -28.40 24.90 -28.23
N ARG A 15 -28.14 23.90 -29.09
CA ARG A 15 -26.77 23.40 -29.41
C ARG A 15 -26.39 23.50 -30.89
N ARG A 16 -27.05 24.39 -31.65
CA ARG A 16 -26.72 24.72 -33.05
C ARG A 16 -26.92 26.21 -33.32
N ARG A 17 -26.01 27.02 -32.77
CA ARG A 17 -25.71 28.46 -32.98
C ARG A 17 -24.82 28.78 -31.77
N GLU A 18 -23.51 28.58 -31.81
CA GLU A 18 -22.55 29.47 -32.44
C GLU A 18 -21.25 28.69 -32.73
N SER A 19 -21.09 28.33 -34.00
CA SER A 19 -19.80 28.05 -34.61
C SER A 19 -19.90 28.70 -35.97
N LEU A 20 -19.62 30.01 -36.04
CA LEU A 20 -19.26 30.80 -37.23
C LEU A 20 -19.27 32.30 -36.88
N ALA A 21 -18.15 32.76 -36.32
CA ALA A 21 -17.62 34.12 -36.40
C ALA A 21 -16.12 33.99 -36.06
N ILE A 22 -15.27 33.55 -36.99
CA ILE A 22 -14.55 34.40 -37.95
C ILE A 22 -13.73 35.46 -37.20
N LEU A 23 -12.43 35.19 -36.99
CA LEU A 23 -11.36 35.73 -37.84
C LEU A 23 -11.32 37.26 -37.83
N ARG A 24 -10.62 37.84 -36.84
CA ARG A 24 -9.88 39.11 -36.93
C ARG A 24 -9.20 39.43 -35.59
N ALA A 25 -7.98 38.92 -35.41
CA ALA A 25 -6.92 39.53 -34.58
C ALA A 25 -5.65 38.69 -34.72
N ALA A 26 -5.14 38.59 -35.96
CA ALA A 26 -3.81 38.08 -36.24
C ALA A 26 -3.21 38.98 -37.32
N GLN A 27 -2.55 40.07 -36.90
CA GLN A 27 -1.63 40.86 -37.71
C GLN A 27 -0.83 41.83 -36.83
N GLY A 28 0.49 41.81 -37.01
CA GLY A 28 1.49 42.65 -36.34
C GLY A 28 2.22 41.88 -35.24
N SER A 29 3.49 41.53 -35.31
CA SER A 29 4.59 42.06 -36.12
C SER A 29 5.72 41.03 -36.14
N ALA A 30 6.16 40.66 -37.34
CA ALA A 30 7.45 40.01 -37.56
C ALA A 30 8.55 41.07 -37.36
N GLY A 31 9.46 40.81 -36.44
CA GLY A 31 10.70 41.57 -36.24
C GLY A 31 11.86 40.59 -36.33
N GLU A 32 12.62 40.69 -37.42
CA GLU A 32 13.85 39.96 -37.68
C GLU A 32 14.90 40.23 -36.61
N ILE A 33 15.56 39.19 -36.11
CA ILE A 33 16.90 39.29 -35.52
C ILE A 33 17.75 38.19 -36.14
N PHE A 34 18.54 38.60 -37.13
CA PHE A 34 19.71 37.87 -37.64
C PHE A 34 20.96 38.31 -36.84
N VAL A 35 22.03 37.49 -36.95
CA VAL A 35 23.44 37.76 -36.58
C VAL A 35 23.77 37.39 -35.12
N LYS A 36 24.71 36.51 -34.74
CA LYS A 36 26.00 36.05 -35.33
C LYS A 36 26.39 34.71 -34.68
N VAL A 37 26.64 33.66 -35.47
CA VAL A 37 27.41 32.48 -34.99
C VAL A 37 28.88 32.77 -35.21
N GLY A 38 29.64 32.85 -34.12
CA GLY A 38 31.09 33.07 -34.12
C GLY A 38 31.84 31.74 -34.09
N THR A 39 32.55 31.44 -35.17
CA THR A 39 33.46 30.31 -35.35
C THR A 39 34.82 30.58 -34.71
N LYS A 40 35.23 29.77 -33.72
CA LYS A 40 36.62 29.45 -33.33
C LYS A 40 36.54 28.09 -32.60
N GLY A 41 37.06 26.96 -33.07
CA GLY A 41 38.31 26.71 -33.76
C GLY A 41 39.30 26.12 -32.74
N ILE A 42 39.20 24.84 -32.40
CA ILE A 42 40.27 24.07 -31.72
C ILE A 42 40.40 22.69 -32.36
N VAL A 43 41.42 22.65 -33.22
CA VAL A 43 42.34 21.57 -33.64
C VAL A 43 42.09 20.15 -33.11
N ILE A 44 41.87 19.26 -34.08
CA ILE A 44 42.00 17.80 -34.04
C ILE A 44 43.48 17.42 -33.89
N ALA A 45 43.81 16.59 -32.90
CA ALA A 45 45.05 15.82 -32.89
C ALA A 45 44.71 14.34 -33.09
N LEU A 46 44.87 13.88 -34.33
CA LEU A 46 44.82 12.47 -34.72
C LEU A 46 46.16 11.81 -34.31
N VAL A 47 46.12 10.79 -33.47
CA VAL A 47 47.21 9.79 -33.38
C VAL A 47 46.59 8.43 -33.67
N LEU A 48 46.88 7.94 -34.87
CA LEU A 48 46.70 6.56 -35.30
C LEU A 48 47.85 5.72 -34.72
N LEU A 49 47.52 4.61 -34.06
CA LEU A 49 48.37 3.42 -34.07
C LEU A 49 47.54 2.15 -33.91
N LEU A 50 47.89 1.20 -34.77
CA LEU A 50 47.17 -0.01 -35.14
C LEU A 50 47.32 -1.17 -34.13
N ALA A 51 46.28 -2.00 -34.12
CA ALA A 51 46.28 -3.46 -34.02
C ALA A 51 46.78 -4.16 -32.74
N ALA A 52 45.85 -4.80 -32.03
CA ALA A 52 45.95 -6.22 -31.70
C ALA A 52 44.57 -6.77 -31.30
N CYS A 53 44.08 -7.78 -32.02
CA CYS A 53 42.96 -8.61 -31.60
C CYS A 53 43.35 -9.37 -30.33
N GLY A 54 42.76 -8.98 -29.20
CA GLY A 54 42.79 -9.75 -27.96
C GLY A 54 41.35 -9.89 -27.48
N SER A 55 40.79 -11.09 -27.64
CA SER A 55 39.47 -11.46 -27.15
C SER A 55 39.50 -11.47 -25.62
N SER A 56 39.28 -10.32 -24.99
CA SER A 56 38.96 -10.24 -23.57
C SER A 56 37.48 -10.50 -23.40
N SER A 57 37.12 -11.76 -23.20
CA SER A 57 35.83 -12.14 -22.63
C SER A 57 35.74 -11.52 -21.23
N SER A 58 35.13 -10.34 -21.13
CA SER A 58 34.62 -9.85 -19.85
C SER A 58 33.68 -10.93 -19.31
N PRO A 59 33.83 -11.38 -18.05
CA PRO A 59 32.86 -12.29 -17.48
C PRO A 59 31.55 -11.51 -17.39
N THR A 60 30.61 -11.83 -18.29
CA THR A 60 29.20 -11.58 -18.04
C THR A 60 28.89 -12.24 -16.72
N SER A 61 28.81 -11.44 -15.67
CA SER A 61 28.12 -11.82 -14.45
C SER A 61 26.74 -12.29 -14.88
N SER A 62 26.55 -13.61 -14.92
CA SER A 62 25.26 -14.21 -15.08
C SER A 62 24.44 -13.76 -13.87
N VAL A 63 23.63 -12.71 -14.05
CA VAL A 63 22.52 -12.42 -13.16
C VAL A 63 21.66 -13.67 -13.24
N THR A 64 21.80 -14.53 -12.24
CA THR A 64 20.89 -15.64 -12.00
C THR A 64 19.51 -15.02 -12.07
N SER A 65 18.72 -15.40 -13.07
CA SER A 65 17.34 -14.90 -13.20
C SER A 65 16.69 -15.18 -11.85
N ALA A 66 16.39 -14.12 -11.10
CA ALA A 66 15.56 -14.23 -9.93
C ALA A 66 14.29 -14.91 -10.43
N LYS A 67 14.00 -16.10 -9.87
CA LYS A 67 12.82 -16.86 -10.28
C LYS A 67 11.64 -15.95 -9.98
N SER A 68 10.98 -15.43 -11.02
CA SER A 68 9.88 -14.47 -10.86
C SER A 68 8.82 -15.11 -9.97
N LEU A 69 8.37 -14.39 -8.94
CA LEU A 69 7.23 -14.80 -8.15
C LEU A 69 6.01 -15.00 -9.06
N PRO A 70 5.17 -16.01 -8.83
CA PRO A 70 3.95 -16.18 -9.60
C PRO A 70 3.00 -15.00 -9.36
N LEU A 71 2.26 -14.61 -10.40
CA LEU A 71 1.18 -13.63 -10.23
C LEU A 71 0.12 -14.21 -9.30
N LEU A 72 -0.37 -13.38 -8.37
CA LEU A 72 -1.45 -13.74 -7.47
C LEU A 72 -2.79 -13.21 -7.97
N HIS A 73 -3.86 -13.91 -7.62
CA HIS A 73 -5.23 -13.49 -7.86
C HIS A 73 -6.11 -13.85 -6.65
N ALA A 74 -7.16 -13.08 -6.45
CA ALA A 74 -8.22 -13.39 -5.49
C ALA A 74 -9.33 -14.20 -6.16
N THR A 75 -9.94 -15.09 -5.39
CA THR A 75 -11.16 -15.81 -5.77
C THR A 75 -12.30 -15.36 -4.86
N ARG A 76 -13.50 -15.21 -5.44
CA ARG A 76 -14.77 -14.97 -4.73
C ARG A 76 -15.63 -16.23 -4.63
N GLY A 77 -16.67 -16.20 -3.80
CA GLY A 77 -17.70 -17.23 -3.71
C GLY A 77 -17.39 -18.30 -2.68
N ALA A 78 -17.42 -19.58 -3.09
CA ALA A 78 -17.36 -20.72 -2.17
C ALA A 78 -15.98 -20.94 -1.52
N THR A 79 -14.90 -20.50 -2.18
CA THR A 79 -13.53 -20.67 -1.68
C THR A 79 -12.78 -19.33 -1.72
N PRO A 80 -13.22 -18.32 -0.95
CA PRO A 80 -12.67 -16.98 -1.05
C PRO A 80 -11.26 -16.92 -0.48
N GLY A 81 -10.30 -16.40 -1.23
CA GLY A 81 -8.89 -16.43 -0.84
C GLY A 81 -7.96 -15.86 -1.91
N ILE A 82 -6.69 -15.67 -1.56
CA ILE A 82 -5.62 -15.28 -2.47
C ILE A 82 -4.88 -16.54 -2.91
N TYR A 83 -4.69 -16.71 -4.21
CA TYR A 83 -4.12 -17.89 -4.83
C TYR A 83 -3.05 -17.52 -5.86
N ASP A 84 -2.08 -18.40 -6.07
CA ASP A 84 -1.19 -18.33 -7.23
C ASP A 84 -1.72 -19.14 -8.43
N ASP A 85 -0.98 -19.06 -9.54
CA ASP A 85 -1.29 -19.76 -10.80
C ASP A 85 -1.35 -21.30 -10.70
N GLN A 86 -0.87 -21.89 -9.60
CA GLN A 86 -0.90 -23.32 -9.33
C GLN A 86 -2.04 -23.72 -8.38
N GLY A 87 -2.92 -22.78 -8.02
CA GLY A 87 -4.02 -23.03 -7.09
C GLY A 87 -3.54 -23.25 -5.66
N ARG A 88 -2.38 -22.71 -5.28
CA ARG A 88 -1.92 -22.69 -3.88
C ARG A 88 -2.46 -21.43 -3.22
N GLN A 89 -3.16 -21.58 -2.11
CA GLN A 89 -3.55 -20.46 -1.27
C GLN A 89 -2.30 -19.79 -0.68
N VAL A 90 -2.25 -18.47 -0.72
CA VAL A 90 -1.13 -17.64 -0.27
C VAL A 90 -1.58 -16.78 0.91
N LEU A 91 -0.87 -16.88 2.04
CA LEU A 91 -1.03 -15.95 3.16
C LEU A 91 0.03 -14.84 3.01
N LEU A 92 -0.42 -13.60 2.84
CA LEU A 92 0.46 -12.44 2.68
C LEU A 92 0.75 -11.83 4.06
N HIS A 93 1.87 -12.22 4.67
CA HIS A 93 2.36 -11.67 5.94
C HIS A 93 3.37 -10.57 5.61
N GLY A 94 2.99 -9.33 5.90
CA GLY A 94 3.62 -8.14 5.36
C GLY A 94 3.90 -7.05 6.37
N VAL A 95 4.46 -5.96 5.86
CA VAL A 95 4.76 -4.74 6.61
C VAL A 95 4.53 -3.52 5.71
N ASN A 96 4.07 -2.43 6.30
CA ASN A 96 3.94 -1.13 5.64
C ASN A 96 5.31 -0.46 5.48
N TYR A 97 5.60 0.06 4.28
CA TYR A 97 6.89 0.61 3.91
C TYR A 97 6.77 2.02 3.32
N GLY A 98 6.82 3.01 4.21
CA GLY A 98 6.70 4.46 3.93
C GLY A 98 7.94 5.14 3.35
N ALA A 99 8.97 4.39 2.93
CA ALA A 99 10.26 4.97 2.52
C ALA A 99 10.21 5.86 1.26
N LEU A 100 9.08 5.83 0.52
CA LEU A 100 8.80 6.66 -0.65
C LEU A 100 7.68 7.68 -0.40
N GLY A 101 7.19 7.80 0.84
CA GLY A 101 6.13 8.73 1.21
C GLY A 101 6.58 10.19 1.18
N ASP A 102 5.62 11.10 1.10
CA ASP A 102 5.83 12.54 1.02
C ASP A 102 5.15 13.27 2.18
N TYR A 103 5.83 13.18 3.31
CA TYR A 103 5.36 13.67 4.60
C TYR A 103 5.60 15.17 4.80
N TYR A 104 4.74 15.78 5.58
CA TYR A 104 4.92 17.12 6.12
C TYR A 104 6.12 17.11 7.06
N ILE A 105 6.96 18.14 6.95
CA ILE A 105 8.12 18.34 7.81
C ILE A 105 7.85 19.60 8.62
N ASP A 106 7.55 19.41 9.90
CA ASP A 106 7.32 20.51 10.85
C ASP A 106 8.62 21.26 11.17
N GLN A 107 9.69 20.50 11.40
CA GLN A 107 11.00 20.98 11.83
C GLN A 107 12.10 20.38 10.93
N PRO A 108 12.85 21.18 10.15
CA PRO A 108 13.85 20.67 9.21
C PRO A 108 14.97 19.81 9.83
N GLU A 109 15.25 19.96 11.13
CA GLU A 109 16.20 19.14 11.88
C GLU A 109 15.74 17.68 12.07
N TYR A 110 14.45 17.40 11.89
CA TYR A 110 13.87 16.06 11.95
C TYR A 110 13.25 15.72 10.57
N PRO A 111 14.01 15.09 9.65
CA PRO A 111 13.48 14.73 8.34
C PRO A 111 12.49 13.57 8.42
N ALA A 112 11.65 13.44 7.40
CA ALA A 112 10.81 12.28 7.11
C ALA A 112 10.71 12.09 5.58
N PRO A 113 10.52 10.86 5.06
CA PRO A 113 10.49 9.58 5.79
C PRO A 113 11.88 9.02 6.10
N VAL A 114 11.93 7.84 6.74
CA VAL A 114 13.13 7.01 6.77
C VAL A 114 13.41 6.53 5.35
N LEU A 115 14.53 6.95 4.77
CA LEU A 115 14.88 6.60 3.39
C LEU A 115 15.19 5.10 3.24
N ALA A 116 14.85 4.57 2.06
CA ALA A 116 15.04 3.16 1.73
C ALA A 116 16.52 2.73 1.82
N LYS A 117 16.79 1.65 2.56
CA LYS A 117 18.13 1.07 2.74
C LYS A 117 18.23 -0.22 1.93
N ALA A 118 19.43 -0.52 1.40
CA ALA A 118 19.68 -1.76 0.67
C ALA A 118 19.45 -3.02 1.53
N SER A 119 19.51 -2.88 2.85
CA SER A 119 19.28 -3.95 3.82
C SER A 119 17.82 -4.22 4.14
N ASP A 120 16.87 -3.33 3.80
CA ASP A 120 15.49 -3.43 4.27
C ASP A 120 14.81 -4.72 3.80
N PHE A 121 14.75 -4.98 2.49
CA PHE A 121 14.12 -6.21 1.98
C PHE A 121 14.84 -7.51 2.41
N PRO A 122 16.19 -7.59 2.42
CA PRO A 122 16.87 -8.74 3.01
C PRO A 122 16.51 -8.97 4.48
N GLN A 123 16.36 -7.90 5.27
CA GLN A 123 15.97 -7.99 6.67
C GLN A 123 14.51 -8.44 6.84
N MET A 124 13.59 -7.90 6.03
CA MET A 124 12.19 -8.36 5.98
C MET A 124 12.12 -9.85 5.65
N ALA A 125 12.82 -10.30 4.60
CA ALA A 125 12.86 -11.70 4.21
C ALA A 125 13.46 -12.61 5.30
N ALA A 126 14.43 -12.10 6.07
CA ALA A 126 15.01 -12.81 7.21
C ALA A 126 14.03 -12.94 8.39
N LEU A 127 13.04 -12.06 8.50
CA LEU A 127 11.91 -12.23 9.42
C LEU A 127 10.82 -13.14 8.83
N GLY A 128 11.01 -13.74 7.66
CA GLY A 128 9.99 -14.60 7.04
C GLY A 128 8.82 -13.86 6.39
N ILE A 129 8.84 -12.52 6.40
CA ILE A 129 7.88 -11.67 5.70
C ILE A 129 7.87 -12.06 4.22
N ASN A 130 6.69 -12.02 3.59
CA ASN A 130 6.54 -12.33 2.16
C ASN A 130 5.83 -11.24 1.36
N SER A 131 5.33 -10.18 1.98
CA SER A 131 4.73 -9.04 1.29
C SER A 131 5.13 -7.70 1.89
N VAL A 132 4.99 -6.64 1.10
CA VAL A 132 5.22 -5.25 1.52
C VAL A 132 4.06 -4.41 1.00
N ARG A 133 3.41 -3.63 1.87
CA ARG A 133 2.52 -2.55 1.45
C ARG A 133 3.38 -1.32 1.18
N LEU A 134 3.64 -1.04 -0.09
CA LEU A 134 4.51 0.03 -0.53
C LEU A 134 3.67 1.30 -0.68
N LEU A 135 3.92 2.27 0.21
CA LEU A 135 3.18 3.52 0.25
C LEU A 135 3.67 4.46 -0.84
N LEU A 136 2.73 4.98 -1.62
CA LEU A 136 2.93 6.05 -2.60
C LEU A 136 2.09 7.25 -2.19
N SER A 137 2.60 8.46 -2.43
CA SER A 137 1.83 9.69 -2.21
C SER A 137 1.44 10.31 -3.55
N TRP A 138 0.17 10.68 -3.72
CA TRP A 138 -0.33 11.35 -4.93
C TRP A 138 0.49 12.61 -5.25
N SER A 139 0.90 13.36 -4.22
CA SER A 139 1.74 14.55 -4.34
C SER A 139 3.10 14.31 -4.99
N ARG A 140 3.64 13.09 -4.92
CA ARG A 140 4.88 12.70 -5.61
C ARG A 140 4.61 12.16 -6.99
N VAL A 141 3.53 11.42 -7.19
CA VAL A 141 3.20 10.88 -8.52
C VAL A 141 2.81 12.01 -9.47
N GLU A 142 1.99 12.96 -9.02
CA GLU A 142 1.46 14.08 -9.82
C GLU A 142 1.66 15.43 -9.10
N PRO A 143 2.90 15.92 -9.00
CA PRO A 143 3.22 17.15 -8.26
C PRO A 143 2.57 18.40 -8.84
N GLN A 144 2.20 18.39 -10.12
CA GLN A 144 1.42 19.44 -10.79
C GLN A 144 0.32 18.79 -11.62
N PRO A 145 -0.83 19.46 -11.86
CA PRO A 145 -1.95 18.85 -12.57
C PRO A 145 -1.55 18.31 -13.95
N GLY A 146 -1.67 16.99 -14.14
CA GLY A 146 -1.32 16.29 -15.39
C GLY A 146 0.18 16.14 -15.66
N VAL A 147 1.05 16.49 -14.72
CA VAL A 147 2.52 16.33 -14.83
C VAL A 147 2.96 15.23 -13.88
N TYR A 148 3.38 14.09 -14.44
CA TYR A 148 3.79 12.93 -13.66
C TYR A 148 5.30 12.89 -13.41
N ASP A 149 5.71 12.57 -12.18
CA ASP A 149 7.13 12.42 -11.81
C ASP A 149 7.63 11.02 -12.21
N GLU A 150 8.16 10.92 -13.43
CA GLU A 150 8.76 9.67 -13.92
C GLU A 150 10.01 9.23 -13.13
N THR A 151 10.68 10.17 -12.46
CA THR A 151 11.83 9.84 -11.61
C THR A 151 11.35 9.14 -10.34
N TYR A 152 10.27 9.62 -9.74
CA TYR A 152 9.61 8.94 -8.63
C TYR A 152 9.10 7.55 -9.03
N LEU A 153 8.42 7.42 -10.17
CA LEU A 153 7.98 6.10 -10.65
C LEU A 153 9.13 5.15 -10.97
N ALA A 154 10.30 5.66 -11.37
CA ALA A 154 11.51 4.85 -11.49
C ALA A 154 12.02 4.34 -10.12
N GLN A 155 11.90 5.14 -9.07
CA GLN A 155 12.20 4.70 -7.70
C GLN A 155 11.23 3.61 -7.25
N VAL A 156 9.93 3.76 -7.51
CA VAL A 156 8.89 2.74 -7.24
C VAL A 156 9.24 1.41 -7.92
N ARG A 157 9.52 1.43 -9.23
CA ARG A 157 9.94 0.22 -9.98
C ARG A 157 11.20 -0.41 -9.38
N SER A 158 12.18 0.40 -9.00
CA SER A 158 13.40 -0.11 -8.37
C SER A 158 13.12 -0.80 -7.03
N GLN A 159 12.19 -0.31 -6.20
CA GLN A 159 11.81 -0.99 -4.96
C GLN A 159 11.06 -2.29 -5.24
N ILE A 160 10.15 -2.32 -6.23
CA ILE A 160 9.45 -3.55 -6.65
C ILE A 160 10.45 -4.63 -7.10
N GLU A 161 11.46 -4.27 -7.88
CA GLU A 161 12.50 -5.19 -8.35
C GLU A 161 13.38 -5.71 -7.21
N LYS A 162 13.76 -4.85 -6.25
CA LYS A 162 14.54 -5.24 -5.07
C LYS A 162 13.73 -6.15 -4.14
N ALA A 163 12.43 -5.89 -3.97
CA ALA A 163 11.52 -6.76 -3.23
C ALA A 163 11.41 -8.14 -3.91
N ALA A 164 11.23 -8.17 -5.24
CA ALA A 164 11.19 -9.41 -6.03
C ALA A 164 12.46 -10.25 -5.85
N ALA A 165 13.63 -9.60 -5.83
CA ALA A 165 14.92 -10.28 -5.64
C ALA A 165 15.05 -10.98 -4.27
N GLN A 166 14.25 -10.57 -3.28
CA GLN A 166 14.17 -11.19 -1.95
C GLN A 166 12.95 -12.11 -1.79
N GLY A 167 12.18 -12.35 -2.87
CA GLY A 167 10.97 -13.18 -2.82
C GLY A 167 9.83 -12.51 -2.05
N LEU A 168 9.75 -11.18 -2.10
CA LEU A 168 8.68 -10.38 -1.51
C LEU A 168 7.70 -9.91 -2.59
N TYR A 169 6.43 -10.08 -2.29
CA TYR A 169 5.30 -9.47 -2.97
C TYR A 169 5.14 -8.00 -2.59
N VAL A 170 4.53 -7.21 -3.46
CA VAL A 170 4.25 -5.78 -3.24
C VAL A 170 2.77 -5.50 -3.45
N ILE A 171 2.13 -4.88 -2.46
CA ILE A 171 0.83 -4.23 -2.60
C ILE A 171 1.14 -2.74 -2.77
N VAL A 172 0.68 -2.13 -3.86
CA VAL A 172 0.91 -0.70 -4.14
C VAL A 172 -0.24 0.08 -3.53
N ASP A 173 0.06 0.92 -2.55
CA ASP A 173 -0.93 1.70 -1.81
C ASP A 173 -0.84 3.19 -2.18
N MET A 174 -1.99 3.81 -2.47
CA MET A 174 -2.09 5.26 -2.59
C MET A 174 -2.43 5.85 -1.23
N HIS A 175 -1.36 6.15 -0.50
CA HIS A 175 -1.38 6.54 0.89
C HIS A 175 -1.76 8.01 1.08
N GLN A 176 -2.47 8.27 2.16
CA GLN A 176 -2.74 9.60 2.68
C GLN A 176 -3.08 9.50 4.16
N ASP A 177 -2.72 10.52 4.90
CA ASP A 177 -3.26 10.80 6.22
C ASP A 177 -3.87 12.20 6.21
N ALA A 178 -5.09 12.33 6.75
CA ALA A 178 -5.81 13.60 6.83
C ALA A 178 -5.71 14.46 5.55
N TRP A 179 -5.87 13.82 4.38
CA TRP A 179 -5.77 14.38 3.04
C TRP A 179 -4.35 14.67 2.51
N GLY A 180 -3.50 15.38 3.26
CA GLY A 180 -2.18 15.78 2.73
C GLY A 180 -1.37 16.77 3.57
N LYS A 181 -0.17 17.10 3.09
CA LYS A 181 0.74 18.09 3.74
C LYS A 181 0.14 19.49 3.90
N PHE A 182 -0.82 19.84 3.06
CA PHE A 182 -1.29 21.21 2.88
C PHE A 182 -2.50 21.55 3.77
N VAL A 183 -2.78 20.75 4.80
CA VAL A 183 -3.83 20.98 5.79
C VAL A 183 -3.29 21.45 7.16
N ALA A 184 -2.00 21.78 7.25
CA ALA A 184 -1.38 22.32 8.46
C ALA A 184 -1.93 23.72 8.81
N THR A 185 -2.09 24.00 10.10
CA THR A 185 -2.33 25.37 10.59
C THR A 185 -1.08 26.21 10.39
N ARG A 186 -1.19 27.28 9.61
CA ARG A 186 -0.10 28.24 9.38
C ARG A 186 -0.31 29.45 10.30
N GLU A 187 0.78 30.03 10.82
CA GLU A 187 0.78 31.11 11.83
C GLU A 187 -0.08 32.35 11.49
N THR A 188 -0.53 32.50 10.24
CA THR A 188 -1.33 33.63 9.78
C THR A 188 -2.72 33.26 9.25
N SER A 189 -3.10 31.97 9.21
CA SER A 189 -4.34 31.53 8.54
C SER A 189 -5.52 31.31 9.49
N ASP A 190 -5.28 30.87 10.73
CA ASP A 190 -6.33 30.48 11.67
C ASP A 190 -5.96 30.83 13.12
N VAL A 191 -6.98 31.12 13.94
CA VAL A 191 -6.85 31.23 15.39
C VAL A 191 -7.60 30.06 16.02
N CYS A 192 -6.88 29.02 16.43
CA CYS A 192 -7.48 27.86 17.10
C CYS A 192 -7.77 28.20 18.56
N LEU A 193 -9.02 27.99 18.98
CA LEU A 193 -9.50 28.33 20.32
C LEU A 193 -9.44 27.09 21.25
N PRO A 194 -8.41 26.97 22.11
CA PRO A 194 -8.33 25.87 23.06
C PRO A 194 -9.41 25.98 24.16
N PRO A 195 -9.78 24.87 24.82
CA PRO A 195 -9.23 23.52 24.64
C PRO A 195 -9.91 22.71 23.52
N LEU A 196 -10.93 23.26 22.87
CA LEU A 196 -11.74 22.52 21.90
C LEU A 196 -11.04 22.37 20.55
N LEU A 197 -10.45 23.46 20.05
CA LEU A 197 -9.70 23.49 18.80
C LEU A 197 -8.22 23.68 19.11
N GLU A 198 -7.40 22.90 18.43
CA GLU A 198 -5.94 23.02 18.48
C GLU A 198 -5.35 23.14 17.08
N ASP A 199 -4.14 23.69 17.00
CA ASP A 199 -3.39 23.78 15.75
C ASP A 199 -3.11 22.38 15.19
N ALA A 200 -3.27 22.23 13.88
CA ALA A 200 -2.98 21.00 13.16
C ALA A 200 -1.60 21.08 12.50
N ILE A 201 -0.93 19.93 12.38
CA ILE A 201 0.20 19.74 11.46
C ILE A 201 -0.31 19.24 10.10
N GLY A 202 0.55 19.30 9.09
CA GLY A 202 0.30 18.60 7.83
C GLY A 202 0.66 17.12 7.96
N TRP A 203 0.27 16.35 6.94
CA TRP A 203 0.42 14.89 6.90
C TRP A 203 1.04 14.45 5.58
N ASP A 204 0.40 13.58 4.80
CA ASP A 204 0.88 13.13 3.50
C ASP A 204 -0.29 12.70 2.60
N GLY A 205 -0.04 12.56 1.30
CA GLY A 205 -1.06 12.17 0.33
C GLY A 205 -1.22 13.17 -0.81
N ALA A 206 -2.27 13.98 -0.78
CA ALA A 206 -2.66 14.84 -1.91
C ALA A 206 -1.72 16.05 -2.12
N PRO A 207 -1.49 16.46 -3.38
CA PRO A 207 -0.77 17.70 -3.69
C PRO A 207 -1.58 18.95 -3.34
N GLU A 208 -0.89 20.10 -3.23
CA GLU A 208 -1.52 21.39 -2.90
C GLU A 208 -2.62 21.77 -3.89
N TRP A 209 -2.37 21.57 -5.19
CA TRP A 209 -3.32 21.94 -6.25
C TRP A 209 -4.63 21.14 -6.20
N ALA A 210 -4.63 19.97 -5.54
CA ALA A 210 -5.83 19.16 -5.33
C ALA A 210 -6.49 19.43 -3.97
N THR A 211 -5.85 20.20 -3.08
CA THR A 211 -6.32 20.47 -1.72
C THR A 211 -7.29 21.64 -1.69
N ILE A 212 -8.59 21.35 -1.85
CA ILE A 212 -9.66 22.36 -1.85
C ILE A 212 -10.37 22.37 -0.50
N THR A 213 -9.94 23.25 0.41
CA THR A 213 -10.48 23.35 1.78
C THR A 213 -11.67 24.30 1.92
N ASN A 214 -12.06 24.99 0.83
CA ASN A 214 -13.06 26.07 0.83
C ASN A 214 -12.74 27.23 1.79
N GLY A 215 -11.47 27.39 2.21
CA GLY A 215 -11.07 28.39 3.20
C GLY A 215 -11.58 28.09 4.62
N LEU A 216 -12.05 26.86 4.88
CA LEU A 216 -12.39 26.45 6.24
C LEU A 216 -11.12 26.27 7.07
N THR A 217 -11.30 26.42 8.39
CA THR A 217 -10.21 26.36 9.35
C THR A 217 -9.49 25.01 9.34
N THR A 218 -8.16 25.04 9.44
CA THR A 218 -7.33 23.85 9.57
C THR A 218 -7.29 23.32 11.00
N CYS A 219 -7.73 24.11 11.98
CA CYS A 219 -7.82 23.68 13.38
C CYS A 219 -8.55 22.33 13.51
N ARG A 220 -8.06 21.48 14.41
CA ARG A 220 -8.63 20.14 14.61
C ARG A 220 -9.21 19.96 16.01
N ILE A 221 -10.08 18.97 16.14
CA ILE A 221 -10.63 18.49 17.41
C ILE A 221 -9.97 17.16 17.75
N GLN A 222 -8.87 17.19 18.52
CA GLN A 222 -8.08 16.03 18.99
C GLN A 222 -7.49 15.13 17.88
N GLN A 223 -8.32 14.58 17.00
CA GLN A 223 -7.96 13.73 15.89
C GLN A 223 -7.66 14.54 14.62
N ARG A 224 -6.70 14.06 13.83
CA ARG A 224 -6.25 14.72 12.59
C ARG A 224 -7.35 14.77 11.52
N GLU A 225 -8.22 13.75 11.50
CA GLU A 225 -9.38 13.65 10.62
C GLU A 225 -10.42 14.72 10.92
N LEU A 226 -10.52 15.16 12.18
CA LEU A 226 -11.55 16.07 12.67
C LEU A 226 -11.13 17.54 12.52
N SER A 227 -10.77 17.92 11.30
CA SER A 227 -10.47 19.30 10.88
C SER A 227 -11.44 19.72 9.77
N PRO A 228 -12.14 20.87 9.87
CA PRO A 228 -13.05 21.34 8.82
C PRO A 228 -12.39 21.47 7.44
N ALA A 229 -11.12 21.87 7.37
CA ALA A 229 -10.36 21.91 6.13
C ALA A 229 -10.18 20.51 5.49
N VAL A 230 -9.86 19.51 6.30
CA VAL A 230 -9.74 18.11 5.86
C VAL A 230 -11.08 17.60 5.36
N GLN A 231 -12.15 17.83 6.12
CA GLN A 231 -13.51 17.44 5.76
C GLN A 231 -13.95 18.08 4.43
N ALA A 232 -13.63 19.35 4.21
CA ALA A 232 -13.88 20.04 2.94
C ALA A 232 -13.08 19.45 1.78
N ALA A 233 -11.80 19.12 1.99
CA ALA A 233 -10.94 18.56 0.94
C ALA A 233 -11.47 17.22 0.43
N PHE A 234 -11.83 16.30 1.32
CA PHE A 234 -12.46 15.03 0.95
C PHE A 234 -13.82 15.22 0.28
N THR A 235 -14.66 16.13 0.79
CA THR A 235 -15.95 16.42 0.17
C THR A 235 -15.78 16.91 -1.27
N ASN A 236 -14.84 17.83 -1.50
CA ASN A 236 -14.52 18.31 -2.84
C ASN A 236 -13.95 17.22 -3.75
N PHE A 237 -13.22 16.25 -3.19
CA PHE A 237 -12.77 15.08 -3.93
C PHE A 237 -13.94 14.21 -4.37
N TYR A 238 -14.84 13.83 -3.48
CA TYR A 238 -15.98 12.98 -3.85
C TYR A 238 -16.92 13.66 -4.86
N LEU A 239 -17.08 14.98 -4.75
CA LEU A 239 -17.85 15.79 -5.71
C LEU A 239 -17.13 16.09 -7.01
N ASP A 240 -15.88 15.63 -7.16
CA ASP A 240 -15.01 15.88 -8.32
C ASP A 240 -14.88 17.38 -8.64
N THR A 241 -14.86 18.22 -7.59
CA THR A 241 -14.72 19.67 -7.71
C THR A 241 -13.44 19.99 -8.48
N GLN A 242 -13.57 20.79 -9.54
CA GLN A 242 -12.45 21.10 -10.47
C GLN A 242 -11.80 19.86 -11.12
N GLY A 243 -12.46 18.70 -11.10
CA GLY A 243 -11.97 17.48 -11.74
C GLY A 243 -10.89 16.73 -10.96
N ILE A 244 -10.74 16.97 -9.65
CA ILE A 244 -9.64 16.38 -8.86
C ILE A 244 -9.74 14.86 -8.70
N GLN A 245 -10.94 14.27 -8.61
CA GLN A 245 -11.11 12.80 -8.59
C GLN A 245 -10.85 12.21 -9.97
N THR A 246 -11.29 12.90 -11.04
CA THR A 246 -10.94 12.54 -12.41
C THR A 246 -9.42 12.51 -12.61
N ARG A 247 -8.68 13.47 -12.04
CA ARG A 247 -7.22 13.50 -12.09
C ARG A 247 -6.58 12.39 -11.26
N PHE A 248 -7.06 12.16 -10.04
CA PHE A 248 -6.62 11.04 -9.21
C PHE A 248 -6.75 9.70 -9.93
N ILE A 249 -7.88 9.46 -10.62
CA ILE A 249 -8.07 8.27 -11.44
C ILE A 249 -7.06 8.22 -12.60
N ALA A 250 -6.83 9.33 -13.31
CA ALA A 250 -5.84 9.40 -14.38
C ALA A 250 -4.41 9.14 -13.88
N MET A 251 -4.08 9.62 -12.69
CA MET A 251 -2.82 9.36 -11.99
C MET A 251 -2.69 7.86 -11.68
N TRP A 252 -3.72 7.21 -11.15
CA TRP A 252 -3.73 5.76 -10.93
C TRP A 252 -3.50 4.97 -12.22
N GLN A 253 -4.12 5.37 -13.33
CA GLN A 253 -3.85 4.74 -14.64
C GLN A 253 -2.37 4.88 -15.03
N HIS A 254 -1.72 5.99 -14.66
CA HIS A 254 -0.30 6.19 -14.89
C HIS A 254 0.58 5.30 -14.00
N VAL A 255 0.24 5.16 -12.72
CA VAL A 255 0.88 4.21 -11.80
C VAL A 255 0.74 2.77 -12.32
N VAL A 256 -0.47 2.35 -12.69
CA VAL A 256 -0.75 1.00 -13.21
C VAL A 256 0.10 0.69 -14.44
N LYS A 257 0.26 1.64 -15.37
CA LYS A 257 1.17 1.44 -16.53
C LYS A 257 2.61 1.16 -16.11
N ALA A 258 3.08 1.78 -15.03
CA ALA A 258 4.44 1.61 -14.54
C ALA A 258 4.65 0.29 -13.80
N VAL A 259 3.64 -0.22 -13.09
CA VAL A 259 3.80 -1.35 -12.15
C VAL A 259 3.13 -2.66 -12.60
N ALA A 260 2.12 -2.62 -13.49
CA ALA A 260 1.45 -3.81 -13.99
C ALA A 260 2.35 -4.85 -14.71
N PRO A 261 3.53 -4.50 -15.26
CA PRO A 261 4.43 -5.51 -15.82
C PRO A 261 5.08 -6.46 -14.81
N TYR A 262 4.96 -6.21 -13.50
CA TYR A 262 5.69 -6.94 -12.46
C TYR A 262 4.80 -7.97 -11.76
N ASN A 263 5.08 -9.27 -11.95
CA ASN A 263 4.29 -10.35 -11.33
C ASN A 263 4.33 -10.35 -9.78
N ASN A 264 5.36 -9.77 -9.16
CA ASN A 264 5.42 -9.67 -7.70
C ASN A 264 4.59 -8.50 -7.16
N VAL A 265 4.06 -7.62 -8.02
CA VAL A 265 2.96 -6.74 -7.61
C VAL A 265 1.74 -7.63 -7.49
N VAL A 266 1.15 -7.68 -6.29
CA VAL A 266 -0.05 -8.47 -6.01
C VAL A 266 -1.29 -7.70 -6.45
N GLY A 267 -1.29 -6.39 -6.21
CA GLY A 267 -2.48 -5.59 -6.34
C GLY A 267 -2.29 -4.14 -5.95
N TYR A 268 -3.42 -3.44 -6.00
CA TYR A 268 -3.54 -2.01 -5.76
C TYR A 268 -4.46 -1.79 -4.56
N ASP A 269 -3.94 -1.18 -3.50
CA ASP A 269 -4.73 -0.63 -2.41
C ASP A 269 -5.18 0.77 -2.80
N LEU A 270 -6.48 0.91 -3.06
CA LEU A 270 -7.00 1.97 -3.92
C LEU A 270 -6.84 3.37 -3.33
N PHE A 271 -7.10 3.50 -2.03
CA PHE A 271 -7.06 4.77 -1.34
C PHE A 271 -7.05 4.50 0.16
N ASN A 272 -5.93 4.84 0.82
CA ASN A 272 -5.76 4.64 2.25
C ASN A 272 -6.82 5.38 3.06
N GLU A 273 -7.42 4.68 4.02
CA GLU A 273 -8.37 5.18 5.03
C GLU A 273 -9.26 6.34 4.54
N PRO A 274 -10.13 6.13 3.52
CA PRO A 274 -10.91 7.20 2.93
C PRO A 274 -11.75 7.91 3.99
N ASN A 275 -11.51 9.21 4.18
CA ASN A 275 -12.34 10.01 5.07
C ASN A 275 -13.67 10.32 4.37
N PRO A 276 -14.82 10.27 5.05
CA PRO A 276 -16.11 10.57 4.42
C PRO A 276 -16.29 12.05 4.06
N GLY A 277 -15.47 12.96 4.61
CA GLY A 277 -15.73 14.39 4.51
C GLY A 277 -17.05 14.75 5.20
N PHE A 278 -17.71 15.81 4.72
CA PHE A 278 -19.04 16.19 5.20
C PHE A 278 -20.17 15.29 4.70
N LEU A 279 -19.86 14.23 3.94
CA LEU A 279 -20.84 13.24 3.56
C LEU A 279 -21.13 12.37 4.77
N VAL A 280 -22.39 12.17 5.10
CA VAL A 280 -22.79 11.38 6.28
C VAL A 280 -23.69 10.22 5.85
N GLU A 281 -23.66 9.16 6.65
CA GLU A 281 -24.55 8.00 6.50
C GLU A 281 -24.51 7.40 5.08
N ALA A 282 -25.67 7.33 4.41
CA ALA A 282 -25.81 6.72 3.09
C ALA A 282 -25.02 7.47 2.00
N ASP A 283 -24.81 8.78 2.14
CA ASP A 283 -24.05 9.55 1.16
C ASP A 283 -22.57 9.15 1.18
N ALA A 284 -21.95 9.03 2.36
CA ALA A 284 -20.56 8.60 2.49
C ALA A 284 -20.33 7.25 1.78
N VAL A 285 -21.20 6.27 2.07
CA VAL A 285 -21.16 4.94 1.46
C VAL A 285 -21.35 5.03 -0.06
N THR A 286 -22.30 5.83 -0.53
CA THR A 286 -22.64 5.95 -1.96
C THR A 286 -21.51 6.58 -2.76
N TYR A 287 -20.94 7.70 -2.28
CA TYR A 287 -19.88 8.39 -3.01
C TYR A 287 -18.58 7.61 -3.00
N LEU A 288 -18.25 6.91 -1.90
CA LEU A 288 -17.11 6.00 -1.86
C LEU A 288 -17.30 4.84 -2.85
N SER A 289 -18.49 4.23 -2.89
CA SER A 289 -18.85 3.22 -3.89
C SER A 289 -18.68 3.74 -5.33
N VAL A 290 -19.21 4.92 -5.64
CA VAL A 290 -19.10 5.53 -6.99
C VAL A 290 -17.64 5.77 -7.37
N PHE A 291 -16.84 6.29 -6.44
CA PHE A 291 -15.40 6.49 -6.65
C PHE A 291 -14.70 5.16 -6.96
N TYR A 292 -14.90 4.13 -6.15
CA TYR A 292 -14.30 2.81 -6.40
C TYR A 292 -14.77 2.20 -7.73
N THR A 293 -16.05 2.32 -8.10
CA THR A 293 -16.53 1.87 -9.42
C THR A 293 -15.74 2.53 -10.54
N ARG A 294 -15.59 3.86 -10.50
CA ARG A 294 -14.86 4.63 -11.52
C ARG A 294 -13.39 4.22 -11.56
N LEU A 295 -12.74 4.10 -10.41
CA LEU A 295 -11.33 3.79 -10.30
C LEU A 295 -11.03 2.36 -10.78
N ILE A 296 -11.77 1.36 -10.30
CA ILE A 296 -11.59 -0.05 -10.73
C ILE A 296 -11.80 -0.17 -12.24
N THR A 297 -12.84 0.47 -12.79
CA THR A 297 -13.09 0.47 -14.25
C THR A 297 -11.88 1.01 -15.02
N ALA A 298 -11.30 2.12 -14.54
CA ALA A 298 -10.14 2.75 -15.18
C ALA A 298 -8.86 1.90 -15.05
N ILE A 299 -8.63 1.27 -13.89
CA ILE A 299 -7.52 0.34 -13.66
C ILE A 299 -7.62 -0.85 -14.61
N ARG A 300 -8.78 -1.51 -14.66
CA ARG A 300 -9.00 -2.67 -15.55
C ARG A 300 -8.84 -2.33 -17.02
N ALA A 301 -9.35 -1.17 -17.46
CA ALA A 301 -9.11 -0.69 -18.82
C ALA A 301 -7.63 -0.47 -19.12
N THR A 302 -6.86 -0.02 -18.13
CA THR A 302 -5.41 0.24 -18.26
C THR A 302 -4.60 -1.04 -18.31
N GLU A 303 -4.94 -2.03 -17.47
CA GLU A 303 -4.34 -3.36 -17.49
C GLU A 303 -4.64 -4.09 -18.82
N ALA A 304 -5.88 -4.01 -19.29
CA ALA A 304 -6.28 -4.60 -20.57
C ALA A 304 -5.55 -3.99 -21.77
N ALA A 305 -5.11 -2.73 -21.66
CA ALA A 305 -4.34 -2.03 -22.68
C ALA A 305 -2.82 -2.30 -22.62
N GLN A 306 -2.33 -3.04 -21.61
CA GLN A 306 -0.92 -3.41 -21.54
C GLN A 306 -0.53 -4.36 -22.68
N ALA A 307 0.75 -4.36 -23.05
CA ALA A 307 1.27 -5.30 -24.05
C ALA A 307 1.12 -6.78 -23.61
N LYS A 308 1.12 -7.02 -22.30
CA LYS A 308 0.82 -8.32 -21.68
C LYS A 308 -0.27 -8.11 -20.63
N PRO A 309 -1.55 -8.16 -21.01
CA PRO A 309 -2.64 -7.95 -20.07
C PRO A 309 -2.61 -8.99 -18.96
N VAL A 310 -2.55 -8.50 -17.72
CA VAL A 310 -2.69 -9.27 -16.48
C VAL A 310 -3.60 -8.47 -15.55
N GLN A 311 -4.38 -9.15 -14.73
CA GLN A 311 -5.23 -8.50 -13.74
C GLN A 311 -4.66 -8.73 -12.35
N HIS A 312 -4.31 -7.64 -11.68
CA HIS A 312 -3.86 -7.66 -10.29
C HIS A 312 -5.06 -7.57 -9.34
N ILE A 313 -4.86 -7.93 -8.07
CA ILE A 313 -5.90 -7.85 -7.06
C ILE A 313 -6.26 -6.37 -6.81
N ILE A 314 -7.54 -6.06 -6.63
CA ILE A 314 -7.96 -4.78 -6.04
C ILE A 314 -8.15 -4.98 -4.55
N PHE A 315 -7.38 -4.25 -3.75
CA PHE A 315 -7.59 -4.08 -2.33
C PHE A 315 -8.43 -2.82 -2.12
N PHE A 316 -9.55 -2.95 -1.43
CA PHE A 316 -10.46 -1.82 -1.18
C PHE A 316 -10.75 -1.70 0.30
N GLU A 317 -10.67 -0.46 0.80
CA GLU A 317 -10.80 -0.15 2.22
C GLU A 317 -12.23 0.33 2.56
N PRO A 318 -12.71 0.10 3.79
CA PRO A 318 -13.83 0.86 4.35
C PRO A 318 -13.41 2.31 4.63
N ASP A 319 -14.33 3.19 5.03
CA ASP A 319 -13.94 4.53 5.49
C ASP A 319 -13.12 4.50 6.81
N ILE A 320 -12.42 5.60 7.09
CA ILE A 320 -11.56 5.78 8.28
C ILE A 320 -12.26 5.53 9.63
N ILE A 321 -13.60 5.59 9.70
CA ILE A 321 -14.33 5.33 10.95
C ILE A 321 -14.08 3.88 11.39
N TRP A 322 -13.82 2.97 10.44
CA TRP A 322 -13.38 1.62 10.74
C TRP A 322 -12.14 1.59 11.63
N SER A 323 -11.11 2.35 11.30
CA SER A 323 -9.86 2.41 12.09
C SER A 323 -10.07 3.04 13.46
N LEU A 324 -10.99 4.00 13.58
CA LEU A 324 -11.30 4.70 14.83
C LEU A 324 -12.16 3.87 15.79
N LEU A 325 -13.10 3.08 15.27
CA LEU A 325 -14.10 2.37 16.09
C LEU A 325 -13.97 0.84 16.05
N GLY A 326 -13.28 0.29 15.06
CA GLY A 326 -13.21 -1.14 14.73
C GLY A 326 -14.33 -1.62 13.79
N PHE A 327 -15.26 -0.75 13.39
CA PHE A 327 -16.33 -1.04 12.44
C PHE A 327 -16.86 0.24 11.79
N THR A 328 -17.36 0.14 10.55
CA THR A 328 -18.17 1.16 9.89
C THR A 328 -19.11 0.49 8.89
N LEU A 329 -20.05 1.24 8.31
CA LEU A 329 -20.85 0.74 7.20
C LEU A 329 -19.94 0.53 5.97
N PRO A 330 -19.88 -0.68 5.41
CA PRO A 330 -19.02 -0.93 4.26
C PRO A 330 -19.67 -0.36 2.98
N THR A 331 -18.89 -0.20 1.91
CA THR A 331 -19.39 0.23 0.60
C THR A 331 -20.50 -0.70 0.08
N LEU A 332 -21.42 -0.22 -0.76
CA LEU A 332 -22.48 -1.08 -1.30
C LEU A 332 -21.87 -2.22 -2.14
N PRO A 333 -22.16 -3.52 -1.88
CA PRO A 333 -21.56 -4.66 -2.61
C PRO A 333 -21.72 -4.64 -4.14
N ILE A 334 -22.68 -3.86 -4.64
CA ILE A 334 -22.96 -3.66 -6.07
C ILE A 334 -22.02 -2.64 -6.74
N PHE A 335 -21.04 -2.08 -6.02
CA PHE A 335 -20.12 -1.09 -6.60
C PHE A 335 -19.26 -1.65 -7.73
N THR A 336 -19.10 -2.98 -7.82
CA THR A 336 -18.34 -3.61 -8.89
C THR A 336 -18.69 -5.09 -9.08
N ASP A 337 -18.61 -5.55 -10.32
CA ASP A 337 -18.71 -6.97 -10.70
C ASP A 337 -17.33 -7.65 -10.76
N ASP A 338 -16.26 -6.95 -10.38
CA ASP A 338 -14.89 -7.48 -10.39
C ASP A 338 -14.77 -8.72 -9.48
N THR A 339 -14.14 -9.77 -10.00
CA THR A 339 -13.99 -11.03 -9.28
C THR A 339 -12.67 -11.13 -8.51
N ASN A 340 -11.73 -10.22 -8.76
CA ASN A 340 -10.38 -10.21 -8.23
C ASN A 340 -10.22 -9.10 -7.18
N LEU A 341 -11.03 -9.20 -6.12
CA LEU A 341 -11.16 -8.22 -5.04
C LEU A 341 -10.73 -8.80 -3.71
N VAL A 342 -10.14 -7.99 -2.83
CA VAL A 342 -9.89 -8.31 -1.42
C VAL A 342 -10.32 -7.12 -0.58
N PHE A 343 -11.07 -7.37 0.50
CA PHE A 343 -11.40 -6.33 1.47
C PHE A 343 -10.17 -6.02 2.32
N SER A 344 -9.79 -4.74 2.45
CA SER A 344 -8.55 -4.31 3.11
C SER A 344 -8.82 -3.39 4.30
N PRO A 345 -9.35 -3.90 5.44
CA PRO A 345 -9.58 -3.07 6.62
C PRO A 345 -8.32 -2.89 7.46
N HIS A 346 -8.30 -1.86 8.31
CA HIS A 346 -7.22 -1.60 9.27
C HIS A 346 -7.66 -1.88 10.71
N PHE A 347 -6.81 -2.53 11.48
CA PHE A 347 -7.13 -3.02 12.83
C PHE A 347 -6.27 -2.30 13.88
N TYR A 348 -6.81 -1.21 14.42
CA TYR A 348 -6.26 -0.52 15.61
C TYR A 348 -7.08 -0.80 16.88
N CYS A 349 -7.75 -1.96 16.89
CA CYS A 349 -8.62 -2.44 17.95
C CYS A 349 -7.78 -2.88 19.16
N GLY A 350 -8.01 -2.24 20.32
CA GLY A 350 -7.12 -2.35 21.49
C GLY A 350 -5.86 -1.49 21.40
N ALA A 351 -5.66 -0.76 20.30
CA ALA A 351 -4.53 0.14 20.05
C ALA A 351 -4.99 1.59 19.76
N GLY A 352 -6.17 1.97 20.24
CA GLY A 352 -6.78 3.28 20.01
C GLY A 352 -8.29 3.18 19.78
N ALA A 353 -8.74 2.14 19.07
CA ALA A 353 -10.15 1.84 18.89
C ALA A 353 -10.74 1.03 20.08
N PRO A 354 -12.01 1.27 20.45
CA PRO A 354 -12.65 0.63 21.60
C PRO A 354 -12.98 -0.86 21.40
N SER A 355 -12.97 -1.35 20.16
CA SER A 355 -13.19 -2.77 19.84
C SER A 355 -11.97 -3.62 20.22
N THR A 356 -12.17 -4.90 20.53
CA THR A 356 -11.09 -5.87 20.74
C THR A 356 -10.56 -6.41 19.40
N ALA A 357 -9.36 -6.99 19.40
CA ALA A 357 -8.79 -7.62 18.20
C ALA A 357 -9.74 -8.68 17.61
N ALA A 358 -10.25 -9.60 18.44
CA ALA A 358 -11.19 -10.64 18.01
C ALA A 358 -12.49 -10.08 17.38
N GLN A 359 -13.00 -8.95 17.90
CA GLN A 359 -14.16 -8.28 17.30
C GLN A 359 -13.87 -7.79 15.89
N CYS A 360 -12.72 -7.16 15.66
CA CYS A 360 -12.36 -6.62 14.35
C CYS A 360 -12.17 -7.72 13.29
N PHE A 361 -11.58 -8.86 13.67
CA PHE A 361 -11.54 -10.03 12.80
C PHE A 361 -12.95 -10.57 12.46
N SER A 362 -13.85 -10.64 13.45
CA SER A 362 -15.24 -11.09 13.24
C SER A 362 -16.03 -10.14 12.33
N TYR A 363 -15.88 -8.82 12.52
CA TYR A 363 -16.53 -7.82 11.69
C TYR A 363 -15.99 -7.84 10.25
N ALA A 364 -14.66 -7.91 10.07
CA ALA A 364 -14.06 -8.03 8.74
C ALA A 364 -14.49 -9.31 8.03
N GLN A 365 -14.58 -10.44 8.74
CA GLN A 365 -15.11 -11.68 8.18
C GLN A 365 -16.56 -11.52 7.71
N SER A 366 -17.42 -10.89 8.53
CA SER A 366 -18.82 -10.64 8.19
C SER A 366 -18.97 -9.75 6.96
N VAL A 367 -18.18 -8.68 6.88
CA VAL A 367 -18.16 -7.77 5.73
C VAL A 367 -17.64 -8.48 4.48
N SER A 368 -16.56 -9.25 4.59
CA SER A 368 -16.00 -10.00 3.46
C SER A 368 -16.98 -11.03 2.88
N GLN A 369 -17.82 -11.63 3.71
CA GLN A 369 -18.90 -12.52 3.27
C GLN A 369 -19.96 -11.79 2.43
N LEU A 370 -20.26 -10.52 2.72
CA LEU A 370 -21.18 -9.71 1.91
C LEU A 370 -20.66 -9.51 0.48
N TYR A 371 -19.34 -9.34 0.33
CA TYR A 371 -18.69 -9.25 -0.98
C TYR A 371 -18.33 -10.62 -1.56
N GLN A 372 -18.57 -11.71 -0.83
CA GLN A 372 -18.14 -13.07 -1.17
C GLN A 372 -16.63 -13.16 -1.43
N THR A 373 -15.81 -12.39 -0.71
CA THR A 373 -14.35 -12.40 -0.86
C THR A 373 -13.66 -12.69 0.48
N THR A 374 -12.33 -12.71 0.49
CA THR A 374 -11.49 -12.74 1.68
C THR A 374 -11.09 -11.32 2.08
N PHE A 375 -10.51 -11.17 3.27
CA PHE A 375 -9.86 -9.92 3.66
C PHE A 375 -8.37 -10.12 3.88
N TRP A 376 -7.67 -9.01 3.79
CA TRP A 376 -6.26 -8.87 4.14
C TRP A 376 -6.14 -7.60 4.96
N VAL A 377 -5.57 -7.67 6.17
CA VAL A 377 -5.55 -6.50 7.06
C VAL A 377 -4.45 -5.53 6.59
N GLY A 378 -4.83 -4.40 6.01
CA GLY A 378 -3.90 -3.43 5.41
C GLY A 378 -2.92 -2.83 6.40
N GLU A 379 -3.41 -2.59 7.61
CA GLU A 379 -2.63 -2.02 8.71
C GLU A 379 -3.09 -2.60 10.05
N TRP A 380 -2.13 -2.85 10.93
CA TRP A 380 -2.36 -3.16 12.33
C TRP A 380 -1.10 -2.82 13.13
N GLY A 381 -1.25 -2.51 14.41
CA GLY A 381 -0.10 -2.23 15.27
C GLY A 381 -0.50 -1.83 16.68
N TYR A 382 0.47 -1.92 17.60
CA TYR A 382 0.33 -1.51 19.00
C TYR A 382 1.50 -0.59 19.37
N PHE A 383 1.19 0.60 19.87
CA PHE A 383 2.16 1.71 19.98
C PHE A 383 2.57 2.04 21.43
N GLY A 384 2.35 1.11 22.35
CA GLY A 384 2.78 1.22 23.75
C GLY A 384 4.29 1.06 23.92
N ALA A 385 4.74 0.96 25.17
CA ALA A 385 6.15 0.70 25.44
C ALA A 385 6.58 -0.67 24.84
N PRO A 386 7.81 -0.78 24.28
CA PRO A 386 8.27 -1.99 23.58
C PRO A 386 8.13 -3.30 24.38
N ASP A 387 8.27 -3.23 25.71
CA ASP A 387 8.19 -4.36 26.63
C ASP A 387 6.76 -4.70 27.10
N THR A 388 5.78 -3.85 26.79
CA THR A 388 4.38 -4.02 27.26
C THR A 388 3.43 -4.54 26.19
N ILE A 389 3.75 -4.37 24.90
CA ILE A 389 2.83 -4.69 23.78
C ILE A 389 2.79 -6.18 23.38
N GLY A 390 3.63 -7.02 23.99
CA GLY A 390 3.75 -8.45 23.65
C GLY A 390 2.43 -9.23 23.63
N PRO A 391 1.60 -9.16 24.70
CA PRO A 391 0.33 -9.87 24.74
C PRO A 391 -0.61 -9.52 23.59
N ASP A 392 -0.75 -8.24 23.26
CA ASP A 392 -1.67 -7.78 22.22
C ASP A 392 -1.17 -8.18 20.82
N VAL A 393 0.13 -8.06 20.56
CA VAL A 393 0.77 -8.50 19.30
C VAL A 393 0.59 -10.01 19.09
N TYR A 394 0.70 -10.80 20.17
CA TYR A 394 0.55 -12.25 20.11
C TYR A 394 -0.92 -12.65 19.94
N GLU A 395 -1.85 -11.96 20.59
CA GLU A 395 -3.29 -12.16 20.41
C GLU A 395 -3.70 -11.85 18.96
N PHE A 396 -3.24 -10.74 18.38
CA PHE A 396 -3.49 -10.40 16.99
C PHE A 396 -3.02 -11.52 16.05
N SER A 397 -1.78 -11.99 16.24
CA SER A 397 -1.17 -13.04 15.42
C SER A 397 -1.93 -14.37 15.52
N ALA A 398 -2.44 -14.72 16.70
CA ALA A 398 -3.26 -15.90 16.89
C ALA A 398 -4.62 -15.79 16.17
N ASN A 399 -5.28 -14.63 16.23
CA ASN A 399 -6.51 -14.38 15.49
C ASN A 399 -6.28 -14.41 13.96
N GLN A 400 -5.15 -13.88 13.50
CA GLN A 400 -4.74 -13.94 12.10
C GLN A 400 -4.62 -15.39 11.61
N ASP A 401 -3.93 -16.25 12.37
CA ASP A 401 -3.77 -17.67 12.07
C ASP A 401 -5.12 -18.40 12.08
N GLN A 402 -5.98 -18.11 13.07
CA GLN A 402 -7.32 -18.69 13.18
C GLN A 402 -8.22 -18.34 11.99
N MET A 403 -8.10 -17.12 11.46
CA MET A 403 -8.89 -16.64 10.33
C MET A 403 -8.28 -16.99 8.96
N LEU A 404 -7.05 -17.51 8.92
CA LEU A 404 -6.33 -17.87 7.70
C LEU A 404 -6.18 -16.68 6.73
N VAL A 405 -5.83 -15.51 7.26
CA VAL A 405 -5.71 -14.25 6.51
C VAL A 405 -4.30 -13.66 6.62
N GLY A 406 -3.93 -12.85 5.64
CA GLY A 406 -2.71 -12.04 5.71
C GLY A 406 -2.96 -10.69 6.38
N ALA A 407 -1.87 -9.99 6.70
CA ALA A 407 -1.89 -8.65 7.28
C ALA A 407 -0.57 -7.92 6.97
N ALA A 408 -0.55 -6.59 6.97
CA ALA A 408 0.66 -5.78 7.00
C ALA A 408 0.78 -4.98 8.31
N GLU A 409 1.85 -5.22 9.05
CA GLU A 409 2.15 -4.47 10.27
C GLU A 409 2.43 -3.00 9.93
N TRP A 410 1.84 -2.08 10.68
CA TRP A 410 2.17 -0.66 10.68
C TRP A 410 3.20 -0.39 11.78
N GLN A 411 4.46 -0.12 11.47
CA GLN A 411 5.11 -0.13 10.14
C GLN A 411 6.58 -0.57 10.22
N TRP A 412 7.27 -0.68 9.07
CA TRP A 412 8.68 -1.11 9.03
C TRP A 412 9.57 -0.21 9.90
N ALA A 413 9.50 1.09 9.68
CA ALA A 413 10.27 2.10 10.40
C ALA A 413 9.57 3.47 10.26
N GLN A 414 9.65 4.29 11.29
CA GLN A 414 9.07 5.64 11.32
C GLN A 414 10.14 6.65 11.72
N ALA A 415 10.21 7.76 11.00
CA ALA A 415 11.24 8.76 11.24
C ALA A 415 10.95 9.58 12.51
N CYS A 416 12.00 10.14 13.11
CA CYS A 416 11.89 11.10 14.20
C CYS A 416 11.03 12.32 13.81
N GLY A 417 11.09 12.74 12.55
CA GLY A 417 10.34 13.88 12.01
C GLY A 417 8.96 13.54 11.46
N ASP A 418 8.54 12.28 11.55
CA ASP A 418 7.26 11.84 11.03
C ASP A 418 6.10 12.59 11.72
N PRO A 419 5.05 13.03 10.98
CA PRO A 419 3.87 13.67 11.57
C PRO A 419 3.26 12.91 12.74
N HIS A 420 3.30 11.57 12.75
CA HIS A 420 2.82 10.75 13.87
C HIS A 420 3.70 10.90 15.13
N THR A 421 5.01 11.08 14.95
CA THR A 421 5.96 11.32 16.05
C THR A 421 5.83 12.74 16.58
N ILE A 422 5.69 13.72 15.69
CA ILE A 422 5.58 15.14 16.06
C ILE A 422 4.22 15.42 16.70
N GLY A 423 3.14 15.01 16.06
CA GLY A 423 1.76 15.07 16.55
C GLY A 423 1.16 16.48 16.61
N LYS A 424 1.91 17.50 17.06
CA LYS A 424 1.50 18.91 17.17
C LYS A 424 2.61 19.85 16.69
N PRO A 425 2.28 21.06 16.23
CA PRO A 425 3.28 22.02 15.76
C PRO A 425 4.34 22.32 16.82
N GLY A 426 5.62 22.26 16.45
CA GLY A 426 6.75 22.55 17.32
C GLY A 426 7.10 21.48 18.36
N ASN A 427 6.36 20.37 18.42
CA ASN A 427 6.71 19.24 19.30
C ASN A 427 8.01 18.60 18.84
N LYS A 428 8.73 17.99 19.78
CA LYS A 428 9.96 17.23 19.49
C LYS A 428 9.71 15.74 19.64
N PRO A 429 10.38 14.89 18.85
CA PRO A 429 10.36 13.45 19.09
C PRO A 429 10.90 13.13 20.49
N GLY A 430 10.38 12.06 21.09
CA GLY A 430 11.00 11.44 22.25
C GLY A 430 12.35 10.81 21.90
N ASP A 431 13.01 10.16 22.88
CA ASP A 431 14.32 9.53 22.66
C ASP A 431 14.26 8.38 21.65
N THR A 432 13.09 7.75 21.49
CA THR A 432 12.87 6.66 20.55
C THR A 432 11.53 6.76 19.83
N VAL A 433 11.46 6.14 18.65
CA VAL A 433 10.24 5.89 17.89
C VAL A 433 10.04 4.37 17.81
N VAL A 434 8.87 3.92 18.27
CA VAL A 434 8.53 2.50 18.43
C VAL A 434 7.65 2.06 17.26
N GLN A 435 8.22 1.23 16.39
CA GLN A 435 7.53 0.51 15.32
C GLN A 435 8.10 -0.92 15.26
N LEU A 436 7.99 -1.65 14.14
CA LEU A 436 8.71 -2.93 14.01
C LEU A 436 10.21 -2.72 14.24
N LYS A 437 10.77 -1.68 13.62
CA LYS A 437 12.08 -1.13 13.98
C LYS A 437 11.95 -0.16 15.15
N LEU A 438 12.89 -0.29 16.10
CA LEU A 438 13.09 0.69 17.16
C LEU A 438 14.15 1.69 16.68
N LEU A 439 13.76 2.96 16.52
CA LEU A 439 14.71 4.01 16.12
C LEU A 439 14.99 4.95 17.28
N GLY A 440 16.25 5.40 17.40
CA GLY A 440 16.68 6.45 18.33
C GLY A 440 16.67 7.83 17.68
N CYS A 441 16.29 8.85 18.45
CA CYS A 441 16.20 10.24 18.00
C CYS A 441 17.17 11.17 18.75
N PRO A 442 17.68 12.23 18.09
CA PRO A 442 17.56 12.53 16.66
C PRO A 442 18.38 11.58 15.76
N GLY A 443 18.04 11.54 14.47
CA GLY A 443 18.89 10.94 13.43
C GLY A 443 18.53 9.52 12.98
N ASP A 444 17.34 9.03 13.36
CA ASP A 444 16.79 7.75 12.90
C ASP A 444 17.76 6.56 13.11
N VAL A 445 18.44 6.55 14.26
CA VAL A 445 19.46 5.54 14.59
C VAL A 445 18.78 4.19 14.76
N ASP A 446 19.12 3.19 13.94
CA ASP A 446 18.56 1.83 14.05
C ASP A 446 19.06 1.15 15.34
N LEU A 447 18.16 0.98 16.31
CA LEU A 447 18.41 0.30 17.59
C LEU A 447 18.00 -1.18 17.56
N GLY A 448 17.65 -1.71 16.37
CA GLY A 448 17.18 -3.07 16.18
C GLY A 448 15.67 -3.15 16.05
N TYR A 449 15.09 -4.22 16.57
CA TYR A 449 13.66 -4.48 16.50
C TYR A 449 12.99 -4.36 17.85
N VAL A 450 11.71 -4.03 17.83
CA VAL A 450 10.85 -4.33 18.98
C VAL A 450 10.63 -5.83 19.03
N GLN A 451 11.07 -6.45 20.13
CA GLN A 451 11.20 -7.91 20.22
C GLN A 451 9.87 -8.64 20.02
N ALA A 452 8.78 -8.14 20.60
CA ALA A 452 7.45 -8.72 20.46
C ALA A 452 7.02 -8.79 18.99
N ASN A 453 7.14 -7.67 18.28
CA ASN A 453 6.79 -7.54 16.86
C ASN A 453 7.67 -8.47 16.00
N ALA A 454 8.99 -8.43 16.18
CA ALA A 454 9.90 -9.30 15.42
C ALA A 454 9.64 -10.81 15.66
N MET A 455 9.31 -11.21 16.89
CA MET A 455 8.95 -12.60 17.21
C MET A 455 7.65 -13.02 16.52
N ALA A 456 6.62 -12.19 16.59
CA ALA A 456 5.32 -12.44 16.00
C ALA A 456 5.38 -12.46 14.46
N MET A 457 6.09 -11.51 13.85
CA MET A 457 6.27 -11.43 12.40
C MET A 457 7.10 -12.58 11.84
N SER A 458 8.01 -13.14 12.65
CA SER A 458 8.84 -14.26 12.25
C SER A 458 8.30 -15.65 12.60
N ARG A 459 7.09 -15.75 13.16
CA ARG A 459 6.46 -17.05 13.47
C ARG A 459 6.33 -17.92 12.21
N ALA A 460 6.34 -19.24 12.39
CA ALA A 460 6.20 -20.19 11.29
C ALA A 460 4.81 -20.07 10.63
N TYR A 461 4.72 -20.21 9.31
CA TYR A 461 3.43 -20.19 8.60
C TYR A 461 3.56 -20.80 7.18
N PRO A 462 2.45 -21.26 6.58
CA PRO A 462 2.43 -21.64 5.18
C PRO A 462 2.45 -20.40 4.27
N ARG A 463 3.54 -20.23 3.51
CA ARG A 463 3.65 -19.18 2.48
C ARG A 463 2.78 -19.51 1.27
N HIS A 464 2.80 -20.78 0.85
CA HIS A 464 1.99 -21.30 -0.26
C HIS A 464 1.45 -22.68 0.10
N ALA A 465 0.13 -22.85 0.16
CA ALA A 465 -0.52 -24.09 0.54
C ALA A 465 -1.43 -24.61 -0.60
N PRO A 466 -1.15 -25.78 -1.21
CA PRO A 466 -1.99 -26.34 -2.26
C PRO A 466 -3.45 -26.49 -1.84
N GLY A 467 -4.36 -25.99 -2.68
CA GLY A 467 -5.80 -25.97 -2.43
C GLY A 467 -6.17 -25.06 -1.26
N ARG A 468 -6.92 -25.58 -0.28
CA ARG A 468 -7.52 -24.78 0.80
C ARG A 468 -6.89 -25.10 2.14
N LEU A 469 -6.41 -24.06 2.84
CA LEU A 469 -6.07 -24.13 4.25
C LEU A 469 -7.33 -24.30 5.10
N GLN A 470 -7.22 -25.15 6.12
CA GLN A 470 -8.30 -25.44 7.06
C GLN A 470 -7.92 -25.02 8.49
N GLN A 471 -6.63 -25.05 8.80
CA GLN A 471 -6.10 -24.69 10.11
C GLN A 471 -4.65 -24.25 9.99
N VAL A 472 -4.28 -23.22 10.75
CA VAL A 472 -2.91 -22.79 11.04
C VAL A 472 -2.88 -22.42 12.52
N SER A 473 -1.83 -22.83 13.22
CA SER A 473 -1.56 -22.45 14.60
C SER A 473 -0.06 -22.45 14.81
N ALA A 474 0.55 -21.27 14.87
CA ALA A 474 1.96 -21.12 15.15
C ALA A 474 2.20 -20.81 16.64
N ASN A 475 3.16 -21.50 17.25
CA ASN A 475 3.69 -21.10 18.54
C ASN A 475 4.80 -20.08 18.32
N ILE A 476 4.55 -18.83 18.72
CA ILE A 476 5.48 -17.73 18.48
C ILE A 476 6.81 -17.97 19.19
N ASP A 477 6.82 -18.47 20.42
CA ASP A 477 8.04 -18.61 21.22
C ASP A 477 8.90 -19.79 20.79
N SER A 478 8.29 -20.96 20.54
CA SER A 478 9.02 -22.18 20.13
C SER A 478 9.34 -22.20 18.64
N GLY A 479 8.60 -21.46 17.82
CA GLY A 479 8.67 -21.51 16.35
C GLY A 479 7.97 -22.72 15.74
N GLU A 480 7.26 -23.52 16.55
CA GLU A 480 6.50 -24.69 16.10
C GLU A 480 5.23 -24.28 15.36
N LEU A 481 4.73 -25.18 14.51
CA LEU A 481 3.55 -24.96 13.68
C LEU A 481 2.72 -26.24 13.58
N ASP A 482 1.41 -26.11 13.83
CA ASP A 482 0.41 -27.09 13.44
C ASP A 482 -0.45 -26.52 12.31
N MET A 483 -0.66 -27.28 11.25
CA MET A 483 -1.52 -26.86 10.15
C MET A 483 -2.21 -28.02 9.44
N ALA A 484 -3.32 -27.71 8.78
CA ALA A 484 -4.06 -28.64 7.95
C ALA A 484 -4.61 -27.94 6.70
N GLY A 485 -4.75 -28.70 5.62
CA GLY A 485 -5.33 -28.23 4.39
C GLY A 485 -5.73 -29.38 3.47
N SER A 486 -6.24 -29.04 2.30
CA SER A 486 -6.61 -30.03 1.29
C SER A 486 -6.27 -29.53 -0.11
N GLY A 487 -5.55 -30.35 -0.88
CA GLY A 487 -5.06 -30.01 -2.20
C GLY A 487 -3.90 -30.90 -2.62
N THR A 488 -3.44 -30.74 -3.85
CA THR A 488 -2.30 -31.50 -4.38
C THR A 488 -1.30 -30.54 -4.98
N GLY A 489 -0.02 -30.65 -4.60
CA GLY A 489 1.04 -29.77 -5.10
C GLY A 489 2.18 -29.62 -4.12
N MET A 490 2.90 -28.50 -4.21
CA MET A 490 4.02 -28.18 -3.31
C MET A 490 3.61 -27.17 -2.25
N LEU A 491 3.51 -27.63 -1.00
CA LEU A 491 3.43 -26.81 0.19
C LEU A 491 4.78 -26.12 0.43
N GLU A 492 4.77 -24.82 0.69
CA GLU A 492 5.95 -24.04 1.08
C GLU A 492 5.71 -23.41 2.47
N LEU A 493 6.60 -23.69 3.41
CA LEU A 493 6.56 -23.19 4.79
C LEU A 493 7.74 -22.26 5.06
N TRP A 494 7.48 -21.16 5.75
CA TRP A 494 8.49 -20.45 6.52
C TRP A 494 8.60 -21.06 7.92
N ILE A 495 9.82 -21.27 8.40
CA ILE A 495 10.10 -21.78 9.74
C ILE A 495 11.25 -20.96 10.35
N PRO A 496 11.07 -20.29 11.50
CA PRO A 496 12.11 -19.45 12.08
C PRO A 496 13.26 -20.28 12.67
N ASP A 497 14.44 -19.68 12.73
CA ASP A 497 15.66 -20.30 13.22
C ASP A 497 15.59 -20.75 14.69
N ARG A 498 14.80 -20.07 15.52
CA ARG A 498 14.59 -20.39 16.93
C ARG A 498 14.05 -21.80 17.19
N ILE A 499 13.46 -22.45 16.18
CA ILE A 499 13.08 -23.87 16.26
C ILE A 499 14.30 -24.80 16.39
N GLY A 500 15.49 -24.32 16.01
CA GLY A 500 16.71 -25.14 15.88
C GLY A 500 16.69 -25.95 14.58
N LYS A 501 16.69 -27.28 14.69
CA LYS A 501 16.65 -28.18 13.54
C LYS A 501 15.20 -28.61 13.27
N PRO A 502 14.52 -28.11 12.23
CA PRO A 502 13.11 -28.42 12.04
C PRO A 502 12.89 -29.89 11.66
N LYS A 503 11.88 -30.52 12.27
CA LYS A 503 11.33 -31.81 11.87
C LYS A 503 9.90 -31.62 11.41
N ILE A 504 9.58 -32.09 10.21
CA ILE A 504 8.23 -32.00 9.63
C ILE A 504 7.64 -33.40 9.56
N SER A 505 6.46 -33.58 10.15
CA SER A 505 5.71 -34.83 10.13
C SER A 505 4.21 -34.57 10.03
N GLY A 506 3.44 -35.56 9.59
CA GLY A 506 1.99 -35.44 9.47
C GLY A 506 1.44 -36.38 8.40
N ASN A 507 0.20 -36.15 7.99
CA ASN A 507 -0.51 -37.00 7.04
C ASN A 507 -0.53 -36.37 5.64
N GLY A 508 -0.51 -37.19 4.60
CA GLY A 508 -0.59 -36.71 3.21
C GLY A 508 0.66 -35.96 2.73
N LEU A 509 1.79 -36.10 3.44
CA LEU A 509 3.06 -35.45 3.14
C LEU A 509 4.02 -36.39 2.40
N GLY A 510 4.67 -35.88 1.36
CA GLY A 510 5.88 -36.46 0.78
C GLY A 510 7.15 -36.06 1.55
N ALA A 511 8.31 -36.44 1.02
CA ALA A 511 9.59 -36.10 1.64
C ALA A 511 9.85 -34.57 1.59
N PRO A 512 10.05 -33.90 2.74
CA PRO A 512 10.30 -32.47 2.77
C PRO A 512 11.71 -32.13 2.31
N VAL A 513 11.85 -31.07 1.51
CA VAL A 513 13.14 -30.43 1.20
C VAL A 513 13.25 -29.16 2.02
N ILE A 514 14.15 -29.15 3.00
CA ILE A 514 14.35 -28.04 3.93
C ILE A 514 15.64 -27.31 3.56
N LYS A 515 15.54 -26.02 3.24
CA LYS A 515 16.69 -25.17 2.92
C LYS A 515 16.85 -24.09 3.99
N ARG A 516 18.05 -24.00 4.56
CA ARG A 516 18.41 -22.89 5.46
C ARG A 516 18.52 -21.58 4.66
N VAL A 517 17.96 -20.52 5.22
CA VAL A 517 18.01 -19.14 4.71
C VAL A 517 18.33 -18.20 5.88
N PRO A 518 18.63 -16.91 5.65
CA PRO A 518 18.75 -15.95 6.75
C PRO A 518 17.49 -15.97 7.65
N GLY A 519 17.69 -16.01 8.97
CA GLY A 519 16.63 -16.02 9.98
C GLY A 519 15.80 -17.30 10.11
N GLY A 520 16.00 -18.31 9.27
CA GLY A 520 15.21 -19.55 9.37
C GLY A 520 15.40 -20.54 8.23
N PHE A 521 14.30 -21.15 7.82
CA PHE A 521 14.24 -22.19 6.81
C PHE A 521 13.04 -22.01 5.90
N ILE A 522 13.22 -22.38 4.63
CA ILE A 522 12.12 -22.62 3.70
C ILE A 522 12.01 -24.13 3.51
N ALA A 523 10.88 -24.70 3.91
CA ALA A 523 10.57 -26.09 3.67
C ALA A 523 9.59 -26.24 2.51
N ARG A 524 9.90 -27.13 1.58
CA ARG A 524 9.00 -27.52 0.48
C ARG A 524 8.59 -28.96 0.62
N VAL A 525 7.29 -29.20 0.71
CA VAL A 525 6.72 -30.52 1.01
C VAL A 525 5.69 -30.87 -0.06
N PRO A 526 5.89 -31.96 -0.83
CA PRO A 526 4.83 -32.46 -1.70
C PRO A 526 3.63 -32.88 -0.84
N VAL A 527 2.42 -32.48 -1.22
CA VAL A 527 1.18 -32.88 -0.54
C VAL A 527 0.15 -33.37 -1.54
N SER A 528 -0.74 -34.25 -1.11
CA SER A 528 -1.82 -34.81 -1.95
C SER A 528 -3.06 -35.13 -1.13
N GLY A 529 -4.23 -34.67 -1.60
CA GLY A 529 -5.50 -34.86 -0.91
C GLY A 529 -5.61 -34.03 0.38
N ALA A 530 -6.22 -34.58 1.42
CA ALA A 530 -6.19 -33.96 2.74
C ALA A 530 -4.80 -34.16 3.38
N TYR A 531 -4.22 -33.08 3.91
CA TYR A 531 -2.91 -33.11 4.54
C TYR A 531 -2.90 -32.38 5.88
N SER A 532 -2.03 -32.84 6.77
CA SER A 532 -1.68 -32.14 8.00
C SER A 532 -0.16 -32.11 8.15
N ALA A 533 0.36 -31.01 8.69
CA ALA A 533 1.78 -30.85 8.93
C ALA A 533 2.00 -30.30 10.35
N GLN A 534 2.92 -30.94 11.06
CA GLN A 534 3.47 -30.47 12.32
C GLN A 534 4.94 -30.17 12.10
N VAL A 535 5.36 -28.97 12.46
CA VAL A 535 6.76 -28.55 12.49
C VAL A 535 7.18 -28.49 13.95
N LEU A 536 8.08 -29.40 14.34
CA LEU A 536 8.55 -29.53 15.72
C LEU A 536 10.06 -29.31 15.80
N LYS A 537 10.54 -28.98 16.99
CA LYS A 537 11.97 -28.99 17.30
C LYS A 537 12.53 -30.40 17.15
N GLY A 538 13.46 -30.58 16.22
CA GLY A 538 14.21 -31.81 16.04
C GLY A 538 15.22 -32.01 17.18
N THR A 539 15.32 -33.25 17.64
CA THR A 539 16.35 -33.72 18.58
C THR A 539 17.73 -33.80 17.93
#